data_AF-A0A1I4ER02-F1
#
_entry.id   AF-A0A1I4ER02-F1
#
_cell.length_a   1.000
_cell.length_b   1.000
_cell.length_c   1.000
_cell.angle_alpha   90.00
_cell.angle_beta   90.00
_cell.angle_gamma   90.00
#
_symmetry.space_group_name_H-M   'P 1'
#
loop_
_entity.id
_entity.type
_entity.pdbx_description
1 polymer ?
#
loop_
_entity_poly.entity_id
_entity_poly.type
_entity_poly.pdbx_seq_one_letter_code
_entity_poly.pdbx_strand_id
1 'polypeptide(L)'
;MEDGRSRRPDCHELWVFETRAGRHIQRLERLIALCPDCHRVQHIGLAEINGETDRVIAKLREVNGWTQDQAEAELSRAHRVYAQRKLVHWDLDLSVLSEFITIDGFPDLYIPESERRRLGNSFYGTG
;
A
#
# COMPACT_ATOMS: atom_id res chain seq x y z
N MET A 1 -21.65 8.85 15.03
CA MET A 1 -20.62 8.73 16.08
C MET A 1 -20.86 7.39 16.76
N GLU A 2 -20.11 6.34 16.37
CA GLU A 2 -20.26 4.96 16.89
C GLU A 2 -19.56 4.82 18.26
N ASP A 3 -20.35 4.40 19.25
CA ASP A 3 -20.15 3.79 20.59
C ASP A 3 -18.83 3.83 21.41
N GLY A 4 -17.74 4.45 20.96
CA GLY A 4 -16.50 4.57 21.76
C GLY A 4 -15.76 3.25 22.02
N ARG A 5 -16.10 2.15 21.32
CA ARG A 5 -15.34 0.90 21.42
C ARG A 5 -14.01 1.01 20.68
N SER A 6 -12.94 0.59 21.34
CA SER A 6 -11.61 0.45 20.71
C SER A 6 -11.67 -0.62 19.62
N ARG A 7 -11.71 -0.19 18.35
CA ARG A 7 -11.41 -1.05 17.21
C ARG A 7 -9.89 -1.23 17.14
N ARG A 8 -9.43 -2.47 17.00
CA ARG A 8 -8.00 -2.75 16.77
C ARG A 8 -7.59 -2.11 15.44
N PRO A 9 -6.43 -1.45 15.37
CA PRO A 9 -5.95 -0.91 14.11
C PRO A 9 -5.50 -2.04 13.18
N ASP A 10 -5.68 -1.81 11.89
CA ASP A 10 -5.09 -2.63 10.83
C ASP A 10 -3.66 -2.14 10.56
N CYS A 11 -2.75 -3.07 10.27
CA CYS A 11 -1.40 -2.75 9.81
C CYS A 11 -1.44 -2.48 8.31
N HIS A 12 -0.79 -1.40 7.88
CA HIS A 12 -0.69 -1.01 6.48
C HIS A 12 0.77 -0.77 6.07
N GLU A 13 1.13 -1.27 4.89
CA GLU A 13 2.43 -1.05 4.27
C GLU A 13 2.49 0.30 3.55
N LEU A 14 3.34 1.21 4.04
CA LEU A 14 3.60 2.47 3.35
C LEU A 14 4.71 2.30 2.32
N TRP A 15 4.37 2.50 1.05
CA TRP A 15 5.30 2.31 -0.07
C TRP A 15 5.83 3.63 -0.64
N VAL A 16 7.12 3.67 -0.94
CA VAL A 16 7.76 4.68 -1.77
C VAL A 16 8.09 4.07 -3.13
N PHE A 17 7.81 4.81 -4.19
CA PHE A 17 8.12 4.43 -5.57
C PHE A 17 9.09 5.45 -6.14
N GLU A 18 10.32 5.04 -6.42
CA GLU A 18 11.41 5.93 -6.82
C GLU A 18 12.25 5.35 -7.95
N THR A 19 12.99 6.21 -8.64
CA THR A 19 13.99 5.82 -9.62
C THR A 19 15.37 6.18 -9.08
N ARG A 20 16.22 5.17 -8.84
CA ARG A 20 17.58 5.35 -8.31
C ARG A 20 18.57 4.66 -9.22
N ALA A 21 19.59 5.39 -9.67
CA ALA A 21 20.64 4.88 -10.56
C ALA A 21 20.11 4.10 -11.78
N GLY A 22 19.02 4.59 -12.39
CA GLY A 22 18.40 3.96 -13.57
C GLY A 22 17.51 2.75 -13.27
N ARG A 23 17.31 2.39 -12.00
CA ARG A 23 16.39 1.32 -11.57
C ARG A 23 15.13 1.90 -10.96
N HIS A 24 13.99 1.26 -11.21
CA HIS A 24 12.72 1.59 -10.57
C HIS A 24 12.55 0.71 -9.33
N ILE A 25 12.34 1.33 -8.17
CA ILE A 25 12.29 0.64 -6.88
C ILE A 25 10.97 0.96 -6.19
N GLN A 26 10.22 -0.09 -5.83
CA GLN A 26 9.14 0.00 -4.85
C GLN A 26 9.74 -0.44 -3.52
N ARG A 27 9.90 0.52 -2.62
CA ARG A 27 10.53 0.33 -1.33
C ARG A 27 9.47 0.41 -0.23
N LEU A 28 9.51 -0.56 0.68
CA LEU A 28 8.75 -0.46 1.92
C LEU A 28 9.41 0.61 2.79
N GLU A 29 8.70 1.70 3.04
CA GLU A 29 9.20 2.80 3.87
C GLU A 29 9.02 2.46 5.34
N ARG A 30 7.81 2.03 5.72
CA ARG A 30 7.46 1.65 7.09
C ARG A 30 6.10 0.96 7.13
N LEU A 31 5.79 0.35 8.26
CA LEU A 31 4.45 -0.08 8.62
C LEU A 31 3.75 1.01 9.44
N ILE A 32 2.46 1.22 9.20
CA ILE A 32 1.63 2.16 9.97
C ILE A 32 0.36 1.47 10.46
N ALA A 33 -0.12 1.91 11.62
CA ALA A 33 -1.39 1.45 12.18
C ALA A 33 -2.51 2.41 11.76
N LEU A 34 -3.54 1.89 11.10
CA LEU A 34 -4.71 2.66 10.63
C LEU A 34 -5.99 2.10 11.24
N CYS A 35 -7.00 2.94 11.47
CA CYS A 35 -8.34 2.40 11.73
C CYS A 35 -8.87 1.69 10.47
N PRO A 36 -9.81 0.74 10.59
CA PRO A 36 -10.28 -0.05 9.45
C PRO A 36 -10.79 0.79 8.27
N ASP A 37 -11.43 1.93 8.54
CA ASP A 37 -11.92 2.79 7.47
C ASP A 37 -10.80 3.56 6.77
N CYS A 38 -9.81 4.07 7.53
CA CYS A 38 -8.63 4.70 6.93
C CYS A 38 -7.78 3.68 6.17
N HIS A 39 -7.74 2.43 6.62
CA HIS A 39 -7.07 1.34 5.92
C HIS A 39 -7.79 1.00 4.60
N ARG A 40 -9.12 0.96 4.60
CA ARG A 40 -9.93 0.81 3.37
C ARG A 40 -9.63 1.91 2.34
N VAL A 41 -9.43 3.16 2.79
CA VAL A 41 -9.04 4.27 1.90
C VAL A 41 -7.68 4.02 1.23
N GLN A 42 -6.77 3.25 1.83
CA GLN A 42 -5.52 2.88 1.16
C GLN A 42 -5.72 1.77 0.11
N HIS A 43 -6.77 0.95 0.25
CA HIS A 43 -7.11 -0.17 -0.64
C HIS A 43 -8.30 0.16 -1.56
N ILE A 44 -8.25 1.32 -2.22
CA ILE A 44 -9.37 1.83 -3.07
C ILE A 44 -9.80 0.81 -4.12
N GLY A 45 -8.86 0.18 -4.83
CA GLY A 45 -9.22 -0.80 -5.87
C GLY A 45 -9.99 -2.01 -5.34
N LEU A 46 -9.68 -2.47 -4.12
CA LEU A 46 -10.47 -3.53 -3.46
C LEU A 46 -11.83 -3.00 -2.99
N ALA A 47 -11.86 -1.79 -2.44
CA ALA A 47 -13.10 -1.14 -2.02
C ALA A 47 -14.08 -0.98 -3.19
N GLU A 48 -13.59 -0.61 -4.38
CA GLU A 48 -14.40 -0.52 -5.61
C GLU A 48 -15.00 -1.87 -6.02
N ILE A 49 -14.20 -2.94 -6.02
CA ILE A 49 -14.67 -4.31 -6.29
C ILE A 49 -15.79 -4.70 -5.32
N ASN A 50 -15.70 -4.26 -4.08
CA ASN A 50 -16.68 -4.54 -3.04
C ASN A 50 -17.88 -3.56 -3.03
N GLY A 51 -17.94 -2.58 -3.95
CA GLY A 51 -19.00 -1.57 -3.98
C GLY A 51 -18.94 -0.57 -2.81
N GLU A 52 -17.76 -0.34 -2.25
CA GLU A 52 -17.54 0.49 -1.05
C GLU A 52 -16.98 1.89 -1.36
N THR A 53 -17.02 2.34 -2.62
CA THR A 53 -16.48 3.65 -3.05
C THR A 53 -17.07 4.82 -2.25
N ASP A 54 -18.37 4.80 -1.96
CA ASP A 54 -19.02 5.84 -1.16
C ASP A 54 -18.44 5.95 0.25
N ARG A 55 -18.05 4.81 0.84
CA ARG A 55 -17.41 4.78 2.18
C ARG A 55 -16.02 5.39 2.13
N VAL A 56 -15.26 5.12 1.06
CA VAL A 56 -13.93 5.72 0.84
C VAL A 56 -14.05 7.24 0.73
N ILE A 57 -14.97 7.72 -0.11
CA ILE A 57 -15.21 9.15 -0.30
C ILE A 57 -15.64 9.82 1.01
N ALA A 58 -16.60 9.24 1.72
CA ALA A 58 -17.06 9.77 3.01
C ALA A 58 -15.92 9.88 4.01
N LYS A 59 -15.05 8.85 4.10
CA LYS A 59 -13.91 8.88 5.02
C LYS A 59 -12.86 9.91 4.62
N LEU A 60 -12.54 10.05 3.33
CA LEU A 60 -11.61 11.08 2.84
C LEU A 60 -12.09 12.49 3.19
N ARG A 61 -13.39 12.75 3.02
CA ARG A 61 -14.01 14.02 3.38
C ARG A 61 -13.94 14.29 4.88
N GLU A 62 -14.26 13.28 5.69
CA GLU A 62 -14.23 13.37 7.16
C GLU A 62 -12.85 13.74 7.68
N VAL A 63 -11.79 13.03 7.25
CA VAL A 63 -10.45 13.20 7.83
C VAL A 63 -9.71 14.43 7.31
N ASN A 64 -10.03 14.90 6.10
CA ASN A 64 -9.35 16.04 5.47
C ASN A 64 -10.18 17.34 5.47
N GLY A 65 -11.45 17.30 5.88
CA GLY A 65 -12.37 18.43 5.72
C GLY A 65 -12.67 18.77 4.25
N TRP A 66 -12.60 17.79 3.36
CA TRP A 66 -12.75 17.98 1.92
C TRP A 66 -14.20 18.02 1.45
N THR A 67 -14.43 18.72 0.34
CA THR A 67 -15.66 18.62 -0.45
C THR A 67 -15.75 17.27 -1.16
N GLN A 68 -16.93 16.95 -1.69
CA GLN A 68 -17.14 15.77 -2.53
C GLN A 68 -16.18 15.77 -3.74
N ASP A 69 -16.15 16.88 -4.49
CA ASP A 69 -15.30 17.03 -5.67
C ASP A 69 -13.81 16.85 -5.37
N GLN A 70 -13.34 17.33 -4.20
CA GLN A 70 -11.95 17.15 -3.79
C GLN A 70 -11.62 15.67 -3.52
N ALA A 71 -12.52 14.94 -2.86
CA ALA A 71 -12.33 13.51 -2.61
C ALA A 71 -12.37 12.68 -3.91
N GLU A 72 -13.30 12.97 -4.82
CA GLU A 72 -13.38 12.32 -6.13
C GLU A 72 -12.18 12.64 -7.02
N ALA A 73 -11.68 13.88 -6.97
CA ALA A 73 -10.47 14.28 -7.66
C ALA A 73 -9.24 13.51 -7.14
N GLU A 74 -9.18 13.24 -5.84
CA GLU A 74 -8.11 12.43 -5.24
C GLU A 74 -8.18 10.96 -5.65
N LEU A 75 -9.37 10.34 -5.67
CA LEU A 75 -9.57 9.00 -6.22
C LEU A 75 -9.09 8.92 -7.67
N SER A 76 -9.50 9.90 -8.48
CA SER A 76 -9.08 10.01 -9.87
C SER A 76 -7.57 10.16 -10.01
N ARG A 77 -6.92 10.93 -9.12
CA ARG A 77 -5.46 11.07 -9.07
C ARG A 77 -4.79 9.75 -8.71
N ALA A 78 -5.29 9.04 -7.70
CA ALA A 78 -4.78 7.74 -7.29
C ALA A 78 -4.84 6.72 -8.44
N HIS A 79 -5.95 6.67 -9.18
CA HIS A 79 -6.08 5.80 -10.36
C HIS A 79 -5.10 6.14 -11.47
N ARG A 80 -4.86 7.44 -11.74
CA ARG A 80 -3.85 7.85 -12.73
C ARG A 80 -2.44 7.41 -12.31
N VAL A 81 -2.10 7.59 -11.04
CA VAL A 81 -0.81 7.15 -10.49
C VAL A 81 -0.67 5.63 -10.60
N TYR A 82 -1.70 4.87 -10.24
CA TYR A 82 -1.71 3.41 -10.39
C TYR A 82 -1.54 2.99 -11.87
N ALA A 83 -2.27 3.62 -12.78
CA ALA A 83 -2.22 3.32 -14.22
C ALA A 83 -0.83 3.57 -14.83
N GLN A 84 -0.08 4.54 -14.29
CA GLN A 84 1.32 4.77 -14.67
C GLN A 84 2.24 3.70 -14.06
N ARG A 85 2.10 3.45 -12.76
CA ARG A 85 2.98 2.53 -12.02
C ARG A 85 2.85 1.08 -12.46
N LYS A 86 1.66 0.63 -12.89
CA LYS A 86 1.44 -0.75 -13.35
C LYS A 86 2.19 -1.11 -14.63
N LEU A 87 2.64 -0.11 -15.40
CA LEU A 87 3.39 -0.29 -16.65
C LEU A 87 4.90 -0.39 -16.40
N VAL A 88 5.33 -0.21 -15.16
CA VAL A 88 6.74 -0.19 -14.77
C VAL A 88 7.09 -1.50 -14.07
N HIS A 89 8.27 -1.98 -14.39
CA HIS A 89 8.92 -3.10 -13.74
C HIS A 89 9.68 -2.60 -12.51
N TRP A 90 9.31 -3.07 -11.31
CA TRP A 90 9.84 -2.56 -10.05
C TRP A 90 10.75 -3.59 -9.38
N ASP A 91 11.93 -3.18 -8.94
CA ASP A 91 12.69 -3.92 -7.92
C ASP A 91 11.98 -3.75 -6.57
N LEU A 92 12.00 -4.77 -5.70
CA LEU A 92 11.42 -4.71 -4.35
C LEU A 92 12.52 -4.48 -3.33
N ASP A 93 12.34 -3.48 -2.49
CA ASP A 93 13.24 -3.22 -1.37
C ASP A 93 12.46 -3.31 -0.06
N LEU A 94 12.74 -4.35 0.73
CA LEU A 94 12.18 -4.58 2.06
C LEU A 94 13.26 -4.41 3.15
N SER A 95 14.39 -3.75 2.85
CA SER A 95 15.54 -3.64 3.76
C SER A 95 15.21 -3.04 5.13
N VAL A 96 14.12 -2.26 5.23
CA VAL A 96 13.59 -1.76 6.51
C VAL A 96 13.19 -2.89 7.49
N LEU A 97 12.97 -4.11 6.99
CA LEU A 97 12.62 -5.28 7.79
C LEU A 97 13.82 -6.20 8.09
N SER A 98 15.05 -5.80 7.75
CA SER A 98 16.25 -6.65 7.83
C SER A 98 16.57 -7.19 9.23
N GLU A 99 16.15 -6.49 10.28
CA GLU A 99 16.30 -6.95 11.67
C GLU A 99 15.19 -7.94 12.11
N PHE A 100 14.13 -8.08 11.32
CA PHE A 100 12.93 -8.84 11.69
C PHE A 100 12.72 -10.10 10.85
N ILE A 101 13.16 -10.10 9.60
CA ILE A 101 12.93 -11.21 8.67
C ILE A 101 14.17 -11.50 7.83
N THR A 102 14.23 -12.72 7.33
CA THR A 102 15.16 -13.15 6.29
C THR A 102 14.39 -13.79 5.15
N ILE A 103 14.83 -13.56 3.91
CA ILE A 103 14.29 -14.23 2.73
C ILE A 103 15.44 -15.01 2.09
N ASP A 104 15.24 -16.31 1.90
CA ASP A 104 16.24 -17.18 1.29
C ASP A 104 16.62 -16.67 -0.12
N GLY A 105 17.93 -16.46 -0.32
CA GLY A 105 18.48 -15.90 -1.56
C GLY A 105 18.50 -14.37 -1.62
N PHE A 106 17.90 -13.67 -0.66
CA PHE A 106 17.84 -12.20 -0.59
C PHE A 106 18.15 -11.71 0.84
N PRO A 107 19.37 -11.91 1.35
CA PRO A 107 19.72 -11.58 2.75
C PRO A 107 19.73 -10.08 3.06
N ASP A 108 19.86 -9.23 2.04
CA ASP A 108 19.73 -7.77 2.14
C ASP A 108 18.28 -7.29 1.92
N LEU A 109 17.35 -8.22 1.68
CA LEU A 109 15.95 -7.98 1.38
C LEU A 109 15.72 -7.08 0.15
N TYR A 110 16.67 -7.07 -0.78
CA TYR A 110 16.51 -6.47 -2.10
C TYR A 110 16.22 -7.55 -3.15
N ILE A 111 15.05 -7.49 -3.78
CA ILE A 111 14.60 -8.50 -4.75
C ILE A 111 14.44 -7.84 -6.13
N PRO A 112 15.32 -8.16 -7.09
CA PRO A 112 15.21 -7.63 -8.45
C PRO A 112 13.86 -7.99 -9.09
N GLU A 113 13.38 -7.13 -9.97
CA GLU A 113 12.10 -7.27 -10.67
C GLU A 113 11.97 -8.62 -11.41
N SER A 114 13.08 -9.10 -11.98
CA SER A 114 13.19 -10.39 -12.65
C SER A 114 12.93 -11.58 -11.73
N GLU A 115 13.21 -11.44 -10.43
CA GLU A 115 13.13 -12.49 -9.43
C GLU A 115 11.91 -12.37 -8.52
N ARG A 116 11.15 -11.26 -8.58
CA ARG A 116 9.94 -11.05 -7.76
C ARG A 116 8.93 -12.18 -7.86
N ARG A 117 8.78 -12.79 -9.05
CA ARG A 117 7.87 -13.93 -9.26
C ARG A 117 8.20 -15.13 -8.37
N ARG A 118 9.46 -15.29 -7.93
CA ARG A 118 9.87 -16.37 -7.02
C ARG A 118 9.23 -16.26 -5.64
N LEU A 119 8.85 -15.05 -5.20
CA LEU A 119 8.21 -14.84 -3.90
C LEU A 119 6.70 -15.16 -3.91
N GLY A 120 6.10 -15.28 -5.09
CA GLY A 120 4.64 -15.40 -5.22
C GLY A 120 3.90 -14.17 -4.66
N ASN A 121 2.62 -14.37 -4.33
CA ASN A 121 1.76 -13.30 -3.79
C ASN A 121 1.76 -13.26 -2.25
N SER A 122 2.38 -14.26 -1.60
CA SER A 122 2.40 -14.39 -0.15
C SER A 122 3.67 -15.14 0.25
N PHE A 123 4.39 -14.60 1.22
CA PHE A 123 5.53 -15.26 1.82
C PHE A 123 5.04 -16.09 3.01
N TYR A 124 5.09 -17.41 2.88
CA TYR A 124 4.95 -18.33 3.99
C TYR A 124 6.37 -18.71 4.38
N GLY A 125 6.89 -18.10 5.45
CA GLY A 125 8.25 -18.36 5.90
C GLY A 125 8.54 -19.86 6.01
N THR A 126 9.77 -20.27 5.75
CA THR A 126 10.25 -21.58 6.13
C THR A 126 10.26 -21.60 7.67
N GLY A 127 9.26 -22.29 8.25
CA GLY A 127 9.17 -22.50 9.69
C GLY A 127 10.33 -23.30 10.25
#